data_AF-A0A813KK81-F1
#
_entry.id   AF-A0A813KK81-F1
#
_cell.length_a   1.000
_cell.length_b   1.000
_cell.length_c   1.000
_cell.angle_alpha   90.00
_cell.angle_beta   90.00
_cell.angle_gamma   90.00
#
_symmetry.space_group_name_H-M   'P 1'
#
loop_
_entity.id
_entity.type
_entity.pdbx_description
1 polymer ?
#
loop_
_entity_poly.entity_id
_entity_poly.type
_entity_poly.pdbx_seq_one_letter_code
_entity_poly.pdbx_strand_id
1 'polypeptide(L)'
;ALMLATVHQPLRHSDALSVLAAHLGKLDAQLQEELAYCGILTIRLEQEAEVWLGIDQEVRPCKSSSSLKVLVVLEPPDVKRISTRGFDLVLSWHEEHLASLRHSELFVAATPWLIPAEWQQFSGDAKQPGLGFLRGSKRRAAGHILRHEVWEARELFQAELKVPLHFQEGGVSRDERNNQFRHHFVLVIENSRHANYFTEKLLDALLARCVPVYWGCSNIADFFEASGMILLGPDSGSNEVLEACRHLSEGEYHARRDAVERNFELAQRYAGDFGLRVQQAIDTAVCREGFVRGTTLAASDV
;
A
#
# COMPACT_ATOMS: atom_id res chain seq x y z
N ALA A 1 7.86 -32.28 -6.99
CA ALA A 1 6.39 -32.21 -6.82
C ALA A 1 6.09 -30.83 -6.24
N LEU A 2 5.27 -30.01 -6.89
CA LEU A 2 5.00 -28.64 -6.44
C LEU A 2 3.82 -28.68 -5.47
N MET A 3 4.09 -28.53 -4.17
CA MET A 3 3.05 -28.44 -3.14
C MET A 3 2.71 -26.99 -2.80
N LEU A 4 1.42 -26.77 -2.52
CA LEU A 4 0.88 -25.55 -1.94
C LEU A 4 1.48 -25.30 -0.55
N ALA A 5 1.97 -24.09 -0.30
CA ALA A 5 2.15 -23.62 1.07
C ALA A 5 0.77 -23.25 1.66
N THR A 6 0.38 -23.91 2.76
CA THR A 6 -0.86 -23.61 3.47
C THR A 6 -0.63 -22.46 4.44
N VAL A 7 -1.16 -21.28 4.13
CA VAL A 7 -1.17 -20.14 5.06
C VAL A 7 -2.21 -20.40 6.14
N HIS A 8 -1.75 -20.72 7.35
CA HIS A 8 -2.63 -20.87 8.51
C HIS A 8 -2.95 -19.50 9.12
N GLN A 9 -3.97 -18.82 8.61
CA GLN A 9 -4.67 -17.76 9.36
C GLN A 9 -6.07 -18.21 9.77
N PRO A 10 -6.47 -18.01 11.05
CA PRO A 10 -7.87 -17.87 11.40
C PRO A 10 -8.29 -16.43 11.11
N LEU A 11 -8.76 -16.16 9.90
CA LEU A 11 -9.67 -15.04 9.66
C LEU A 11 -11.03 -15.48 10.21
N ARG A 12 -11.74 -14.58 10.90
CA ARG A 12 -13.04 -14.90 11.54
C ARG A 12 -13.90 -15.73 10.59
N HIS A 13 -14.32 -16.91 11.06
CA HIS A 13 -15.08 -17.94 10.34
C HIS A 13 -16.00 -17.39 9.23
N SER A 14 -15.71 -17.79 8.00
CA SER A 14 -16.71 -17.94 6.95
C SER A 14 -16.72 -19.42 6.57
N ASP A 15 -17.89 -20.06 6.62
CA ASP A 15 -18.07 -21.50 6.37
C ASP A 15 -17.73 -21.93 4.92
N ALA A 16 -17.28 -20.99 4.08
CA ALA A 16 -16.82 -21.24 2.70
C ALA A 16 -15.42 -21.89 2.62
N LEU A 17 -14.61 -21.86 3.69
CA LEU A 17 -13.19 -22.23 3.65
C LEU A 17 -12.90 -23.75 3.51
N SER A 18 -13.83 -24.61 3.91
CA SER A 18 -13.59 -26.08 3.93
C SER A 18 -13.82 -26.77 2.58
N VAL A 19 -14.49 -26.10 1.63
CA VAL A 19 -14.83 -26.69 0.32
C VAL A 19 -13.69 -26.50 -0.70
N LEU A 20 -12.91 -25.44 -0.53
CA LEU A 20 -11.94 -24.95 -1.51
C LEU A 20 -10.60 -25.72 -1.49
N ALA A 21 -10.18 -26.20 -0.31
CA ALA A 21 -8.94 -26.96 -0.16
C ALA A 21 -8.96 -28.35 -0.82
N ALA A 22 -10.14 -28.93 -1.03
CA ALA A 22 -10.29 -30.25 -1.67
C ALA A 22 -10.24 -30.20 -3.21
N HIS A 23 -10.34 -29.01 -3.82
CA HIS A 23 -10.48 -28.82 -5.28
C HIS A 23 -9.27 -28.17 -5.95
N LEU A 24 -8.12 -28.04 -5.27
CA LEU A 24 -6.89 -27.43 -5.82
C LEU A 24 -6.14 -28.31 -6.85
N GLY A 25 -6.90 -28.99 -7.70
CA GLY A 25 -6.48 -29.47 -9.01
C GLY A 25 -7.06 -28.55 -10.10
N LYS A 26 -6.17 -27.78 -10.74
CA LYS A 26 -6.37 -26.77 -11.79
C LYS A 26 -6.62 -25.34 -11.25
N LEU A 27 -5.59 -24.50 -11.37
CA LEU A 27 -5.65 -23.07 -11.10
C LEU A 27 -6.57 -22.38 -12.11
N ASP A 28 -7.63 -21.76 -11.60
CA ASP A 28 -8.45 -20.78 -12.31
C ASP A 28 -8.07 -19.37 -11.80
N ALA A 29 -7.91 -18.41 -12.71
CA ALA A 29 -7.60 -17.01 -12.38
C ALA A 29 -8.70 -16.39 -11.51
N GLN A 30 -9.95 -16.81 -11.70
CA GLN A 30 -11.08 -16.37 -10.89
C GLN A 30 -10.98 -16.88 -9.45
N LEU A 31 -10.44 -18.09 -9.25
CA LEU A 31 -10.21 -18.66 -7.93
C LEU A 31 -9.10 -17.91 -7.17
N GLN A 32 -8.05 -17.47 -7.87
CA GLN A 32 -7.00 -16.64 -7.26
C GLN A 32 -7.54 -15.27 -6.85
N GLU A 33 -8.42 -14.70 -7.65
CA GLU A 33 -9.07 -13.42 -7.36
C GLU A 33 -9.99 -13.55 -6.12
N GLU A 34 -10.79 -14.62 -6.04
CA GLU A 34 -11.61 -14.92 -4.86
C GLU A 34 -10.77 -15.20 -3.60
N LEU A 35 -9.65 -15.91 -3.73
CA LEU A 35 -8.72 -16.18 -2.62
C LEU A 35 -8.03 -14.90 -2.12
N ALA A 36 -7.72 -13.96 -3.02
CA ALA A 36 -7.22 -12.63 -2.67
C ALA A 36 -8.28 -11.83 -1.90
N TYR A 37 -9.56 -11.92 -2.27
CA TYR A 37 -10.67 -11.34 -1.50
C TYR A 37 -10.91 -12.03 -0.15
N CYS A 38 -10.63 -13.33 -0.05
CA CYS A 38 -10.81 -14.12 1.17
C CYS A 38 -9.60 -14.15 2.12
N GLY A 39 -8.51 -13.44 1.78
CA GLY A 39 -7.30 -13.38 2.61
C GLY A 39 -6.50 -14.69 2.66
N ILE A 40 -6.68 -15.57 1.66
CA ILE A 40 -5.82 -16.74 1.48
C ILE A 40 -4.68 -16.36 0.54
N LEU A 41 -3.48 -16.19 1.09
CA LEU A 41 -2.25 -16.12 0.31
C LEU A 41 -1.91 -17.54 -0.20
N THR A 42 -1.82 -17.71 -1.51
CA THR A 42 -1.20 -18.90 -2.10
C THR A 42 0.23 -18.56 -2.50
N ILE A 43 1.22 -19.16 -1.84
CA ILE A 43 2.64 -18.98 -2.12
C ILE A 43 3.19 -20.29 -2.68
N ARG A 44 3.93 -20.24 -3.78
CA ARG A 44 4.55 -21.40 -4.46
C ARG A 44 6.06 -21.23 -4.57
N LEU A 45 6.78 -21.43 -3.48
CA LEU A 45 8.24 -21.33 -3.45
C LEU A 45 8.92 -22.29 -4.43
N GLU A 46 10.09 -21.90 -4.93
CA GLU A 46 10.93 -22.75 -5.79
C GLU A 46 11.54 -23.93 -5.03
N GLN A 47 11.64 -23.82 -3.70
CA GLN A 47 12.16 -24.86 -2.80
C GLN A 47 11.06 -25.36 -1.86
N GLU A 48 11.14 -26.63 -1.45
CA GLU A 48 10.22 -27.21 -0.47
C GLU A 48 10.50 -26.64 0.93
N ALA A 49 9.62 -25.76 1.40
CA ALA A 49 9.69 -25.18 2.73
C ALA A 49 8.29 -24.98 3.31
N GLU A 50 8.09 -25.36 4.59
CA GLU A 50 6.95 -24.91 5.35
C GLU A 50 7.16 -23.42 5.70
N VAL A 51 6.21 -22.55 5.37
CA VAL A 51 6.30 -21.11 5.66
C VAL A 51 5.19 -20.73 6.62
N TRP A 52 5.57 -20.04 7.70
CA TRP A 52 4.63 -19.32 8.53
C TRP A 52 4.73 -17.82 8.21
N LEU A 53 3.62 -17.24 7.76
CA LEU A 53 3.54 -15.83 7.41
C LEU A 53 2.76 -15.04 8.45
N GLY A 54 3.43 -14.10 9.11
CA GLY A 54 2.82 -13.08 9.94
C GLY A 54 2.66 -11.77 9.18
N ILE A 55 1.47 -11.18 9.18
CA ILE A 55 1.21 -9.83 8.67
C ILE A 55 0.88 -8.97 9.88
N ASP A 56 1.78 -8.05 10.26
CA ASP A 56 1.66 -7.24 11.48
C ASP A 56 1.27 -8.06 12.72
N GLN A 57 1.79 -9.28 12.84
CA GLN A 57 1.44 -10.21 13.91
C GLN A 57 2.66 -10.55 14.75
N GLU A 58 2.41 -10.88 16.01
CA GLU A 58 3.43 -11.48 16.86
C GLU A 58 3.73 -12.90 16.41
N VAL A 59 4.98 -13.31 16.60
CA VAL A 59 5.43 -14.67 16.31
C VAL A 59 4.60 -15.69 17.08
N ARG A 60 4.24 -16.80 16.43
CA ARG A 60 3.58 -17.93 17.06
C ARG A 60 4.47 -19.18 17.03
N PRO A 61 4.26 -20.12 17.97
CA PRO A 61 4.87 -21.45 17.86
C PRO A 61 4.46 -22.13 16.56
N CYS A 62 5.44 -22.61 15.79
CA CYS A 62 5.19 -23.44 14.61
C CYS A 62 5.12 -24.91 15.03
N LYS A 63 4.33 -25.71 14.31
CA LYS A 63 4.23 -27.15 14.55
C LYS A 63 5.53 -27.86 14.17
N SER A 64 6.19 -27.40 13.11
CA SER A 64 7.52 -27.85 12.73
C SER A 64 8.59 -26.87 13.22
N SER A 65 9.73 -27.41 13.64
CA SER A 65 10.95 -26.63 13.89
C SER A 65 11.64 -26.19 12.59
N SER A 66 11.24 -26.76 11.44
CA SER A 66 11.77 -26.44 10.12
C SER A 66 10.99 -25.35 9.38
N SER A 67 9.90 -24.82 9.95
CA SER A 67 9.10 -23.77 9.30
C SER A 67 9.88 -22.45 9.24
N LEU A 68 9.93 -21.83 8.06
CA LEU A 68 10.44 -20.48 7.85
C LEU A 68 9.42 -19.45 8.34
N LYS A 69 9.78 -18.63 9.32
CA LYS A 69 8.88 -17.59 9.87
C LYS A 69 9.17 -16.25 9.18
N VAL A 70 8.21 -15.79 8.40
CA VAL A 70 8.29 -14.53 7.64
C VAL A 70 7.34 -13.50 8.23
N LEU A 71 7.85 -12.31 8.53
CA LEU A 71 7.03 -11.15 8.89
C LEU A 71 6.88 -10.24 7.67
N VAL A 72 5.66 -9.81 7.38
CA VAL A 72 5.39 -8.66 6.50
C VAL A 72 4.91 -7.51 7.35
N VAL A 73 5.61 -6.38 7.27
CA VAL A 73 5.27 -5.15 7.99
C VAL A 73 4.42 -4.25 7.10
N LEU A 74 3.20 -3.94 7.53
CA LEU A 74 2.25 -3.07 6.84
C LEU A 74 2.14 -1.73 7.55
N GLU A 75 1.69 -1.75 8.79
CA GLU A 75 1.35 -0.54 9.53
C GLU A 75 2.60 0.21 10.01
N PRO A 76 2.59 1.54 9.97
CA PRO A 76 3.67 2.35 10.54
C PRO A 76 3.64 2.32 12.07
N PRO A 77 4.78 2.55 12.73
CA PRO A 77 4.89 2.49 14.19
C PRO A 77 3.97 3.49 14.92
N ASP A 78 3.55 4.58 14.26
CA ASP A 78 2.58 5.54 14.79
C ASP A 78 1.14 4.98 14.88
N VAL A 79 0.84 3.95 14.09
CA VAL A 79 -0.45 3.24 14.11
C VAL A 79 -0.35 1.96 14.91
N LYS A 80 0.70 1.16 14.68
CA LYS A 80 0.90 -0.12 15.35
C LYS A 80 2.38 -0.45 15.42
N ARG A 81 2.89 -0.67 16.63
CA ARG A 81 4.26 -1.17 16.84
C ARG A 81 4.27 -2.69 16.69
N ILE A 82 5.17 -3.19 15.87
CA ILE A 82 5.33 -4.62 15.59
C ILE A 82 6.68 -5.09 16.10
N SER A 83 6.71 -6.19 16.84
CA SER A 83 7.95 -6.85 17.22
C SER A 83 8.45 -7.73 16.07
N THR A 84 9.70 -7.55 15.68
CA THR A 84 10.38 -8.38 14.66
C THR A 84 11.05 -9.62 15.26
N ARG A 85 11.03 -9.75 16.60
CA ARG A 85 11.71 -10.83 17.32
C ARG A 85 11.06 -12.18 17.03
N GLY A 86 11.89 -13.17 16.73
CA GLY A 86 11.46 -14.56 16.54
C GLY A 86 11.05 -14.92 15.11
N PHE A 87 11.14 -13.96 14.19
CA PHE A 87 11.05 -14.19 12.75
C PHE A 87 12.43 -14.49 12.16
N ASP A 88 12.46 -15.28 11.09
CA ASP A 88 13.66 -15.63 10.33
C ASP A 88 13.90 -14.65 9.17
N LEU A 89 12.82 -14.05 8.64
CA LEU A 89 12.86 -13.06 7.56
C LEU A 89 11.83 -11.96 7.83
N VAL A 90 12.24 -10.70 7.61
CA VAL A 90 11.36 -9.53 7.75
C VAL A 90 11.26 -8.78 6.42
N LEU A 91 10.12 -8.88 5.77
CA LEU A 91 9.75 -8.08 4.60
C LEU A 91 9.18 -6.74 5.09
N SER A 92 9.91 -5.64 4.87
CA SER A 92 9.54 -4.35 5.45
C SER A 92 9.93 -3.17 4.57
N TRP A 93 9.18 -2.09 4.71
CA TRP A 93 9.54 -0.77 4.17
C TRP A 93 10.34 0.08 5.16
N HIS A 94 10.33 -0.26 6.44
CA HIS A 94 10.89 0.57 7.51
C HIS A 94 12.42 0.53 7.53
N GLU A 95 13.07 1.69 7.36
CA GLU A 95 14.54 1.79 7.20
C GLU A 95 15.32 1.17 8.36
N GLU A 96 14.85 1.32 9.60
CA GLU A 96 15.54 0.70 10.75
C GLU A 96 15.54 -0.82 10.66
N HIS A 97 14.47 -1.45 10.15
CA HIS A 97 14.46 -2.89 9.96
C HIS A 97 15.49 -3.29 8.90
N LEU A 98 15.50 -2.56 7.78
CA LEU A 98 16.41 -2.80 6.65
C LEU A 98 17.88 -2.59 7.00
N ALA A 99 18.17 -1.67 7.92
CA ALA A 99 19.53 -1.37 8.36
C ALA A 99 20.03 -2.29 9.49
N SER A 100 19.14 -2.74 10.38
CA SER A 100 19.54 -3.44 11.62
C SER A 100 19.36 -4.96 11.58
N LEU A 101 18.46 -5.47 10.75
CA LEU A 101 18.13 -6.90 10.71
C LEU A 101 18.90 -7.60 9.60
N ARG A 102 19.66 -8.65 9.98
CA ARG A 102 20.46 -9.45 9.05
C ARG A 102 19.65 -10.04 7.89
N HIS A 103 18.41 -10.46 8.16
CA HIS A 103 17.51 -11.04 7.17
C HIS A 103 16.26 -10.17 7.04
N SER A 104 16.42 -9.08 6.30
CA SER A 104 15.32 -8.21 5.92
C SER A 104 15.41 -7.84 4.44
N GLU A 105 14.25 -7.59 3.83
CA GLU A 105 14.16 -7.14 2.44
C GLU A 105 13.19 -5.97 2.34
N LEU A 106 13.53 -5.03 1.47
CA LEU A 106 12.63 -3.94 1.12
C LEU A 106 11.37 -4.52 0.49
N PHE A 107 10.24 -4.35 1.17
CA PHE A 107 8.94 -4.75 0.68
C PHE A 107 7.89 -3.70 1.00
N VAL A 108 7.38 -3.04 -0.03
CA VAL A 108 6.25 -2.12 0.11
C VAL A 108 4.95 -2.90 -0.04
N ALA A 109 4.25 -3.07 1.08
CA ALA A 109 3.05 -3.88 1.17
C ALA A 109 1.79 -3.21 0.57
N ALA A 110 1.90 -1.96 0.11
CA ALA A 110 0.82 -1.24 -0.56
C ALA A 110 0.23 -2.07 -1.70
N THR A 111 -1.11 -2.16 -1.74
CA THR A 111 -1.87 -2.82 -2.80
C THR A 111 -3.04 -1.91 -3.16
N PRO A 112 -3.24 -1.53 -4.44
CA PRO A 112 -4.35 -0.68 -4.83
C PRO A 112 -5.69 -1.40 -4.61
N TRP A 113 -6.75 -0.64 -4.39
CA TRP A 113 -8.12 -1.14 -4.36
C TRP A 113 -8.82 -1.06 -5.71
N LEU A 114 -8.30 -0.22 -6.63
CA LEU A 114 -8.71 -0.21 -8.03
C LEU A 114 -8.13 -1.42 -8.76
N ILE A 115 -9.00 -2.23 -9.37
CA ILE A 115 -8.59 -3.37 -10.18
C ILE A 115 -8.36 -2.97 -11.64
N PRO A 116 -7.57 -3.72 -12.44
CA PRO A 116 -7.25 -3.37 -13.83
C PRO A 116 -8.45 -3.02 -14.71
N ALA A 117 -9.58 -3.73 -14.51
CA ALA A 117 -10.82 -3.50 -15.25
C ALA A 117 -11.46 -2.12 -14.99
N GLU A 118 -11.08 -1.44 -13.92
CA GLU A 118 -11.68 -0.16 -13.50
C GLU A 118 -10.85 1.05 -13.90
N TRP A 119 -9.56 0.89 -14.17
CA TRP A 119 -8.65 2.04 -14.37
C TRP A 119 -9.10 2.98 -15.49
N GLN A 120 -9.66 2.42 -16.57
CA GLN A 120 -10.15 3.20 -17.71
C GLN A 120 -11.36 4.08 -17.36
N GLN A 121 -12.13 3.72 -16.33
CA GLN A 121 -13.32 4.46 -15.89
C GLN A 121 -12.99 5.84 -15.28
N PHE A 122 -11.72 6.06 -14.94
CA PHE A 122 -11.21 7.30 -14.35
C PHE A 122 -10.33 8.10 -15.33
N SER A 123 -10.39 7.79 -16.62
CA SER A 123 -9.58 8.43 -17.66
C SER A 123 -10.42 9.13 -18.72
N GLY A 124 -9.78 9.94 -19.57
CA GLY A 124 -10.45 10.66 -20.66
C GLY A 124 -11.58 11.56 -20.17
N ASP A 125 -12.74 11.50 -20.85
CA ASP A 125 -13.90 12.35 -20.58
C ASP A 125 -14.54 12.12 -19.19
N ALA A 126 -14.19 11.02 -18.51
CA ALA A 126 -14.64 10.77 -17.14
C ALA A 126 -13.88 11.63 -16.10
N LYS A 127 -12.76 12.25 -16.50
CA LYS A 127 -11.93 13.10 -15.66
C LYS A 127 -12.43 14.55 -15.71
N GLN A 128 -12.60 15.16 -14.55
CA GLN A 128 -13.15 16.51 -14.41
C GLN A 128 -12.14 17.47 -13.76
N PRO A 129 -12.17 18.77 -14.09
CA PRO A 129 -11.45 19.77 -13.31
C PRO A 129 -11.93 19.77 -11.85
N GLY A 130 -11.00 19.70 -10.91
CA GLY A 130 -11.33 19.71 -9.49
C GLY A 130 -10.24 19.11 -8.61
N LEU A 131 -10.42 19.26 -7.30
CA LEU A 131 -9.64 18.61 -6.26
C LEU A 131 -10.54 17.68 -5.45
N GLY A 132 -10.34 16.37 -5.61
CA GLY A 132 -10.98 15.33 -4.81
C GLY A 132 -10.27 15.14 -3.46
N PHE A 133 -11.03 14.82 -2.41
CA PHE A 133 -10.45 14.44 -1.12
C PHE A 133 -11.43 13.59 -0.31
N LEU A 134 -10.96 12.46 0.21
CA LEU A 134 -11.72 11.64 1.15
C LEU A 134 -11.09 11.67 2.55
N ARG A 135 -11.85 12.14 3.53
CA ARG A 135 -11.40 12.23 4.93
C ARG A 135 -11.96 11.11 5.80
N GLY A 136 -11.12 10.15 6.17
CA GLY A 136 -11.45 9.10 7.16
C GLY A 136 -11.61 9.63 8.59
N SER A 137 -12.26 8.86 9.46
CA SER A 137 -12.61 9.29 10.83
C SER A 137 -11.49 9.19 11.87
N LYS A 138 -10.44 8.40 11.60
CA LYS A 138 -9.31 8.20 12.53
C LYS A 138 -8.57 9.52 12.81
N ARG A 139 -7.96 9.64 14.00
CA ARG A 139 -7.26 10.85 14.50
C ARG A 139 -5.92 10.56 15.23
N ARG A 140 -5.35 9.38 15.01
CA ARG A 140 -4.29 8.85 15.90
C ARG A 140 -2.84 9.07 15.45
N ALA A 141 -2.63 9.51 14.22
CA ALA A 141 -1.30 9.68 13.63
C ALA A 141 -1.25 11.04 12.92
N ALA A 142 -0.06 11.56 12.65
CA ALA A 142 0.11 12.93 12.13
C ALA A 142 -0.70 13.17 10.84
N GLY A 143 -0.67 12.24 9.89
CA GLY A 143 -1.44 12.38 8.66
C GLY A 143 -2.96 12.20 8.84
N HIS A 144 -3.41 11.57 9.94
CA HIS A 144 -4.82 11.65 10.33
C HIS A 144 -5.17 13.09 10.74
N ILE A 145 -4.36 13.70 11.62
CA ILE A 145 -4.59 15.06 12.12
C ILE A 145 -4.63 16.05 10.97
N LEU A 146 -3.64 16.01 10.06
CA LEU A 146 -3.58 16.88 8.88
C LEU A 146 -4.84 16.75 8.00
N ARG A 147 -5.38 15.54 7.82
CA ARG A 147 -6.64 15.35 7.07
C ARG A 147 -7.83 16.04 7.74
N HIS A 148 -7.89 16.07 9.08
CA HIS A 148 -8.93 16.83 9.80
C HIS A 148 -8.68 18.33 9.69
N GLU A 149 -7.44 18.80 9.79
CA GLU A 149 -7.12 20.23 9.62
C GLU A 149 -7.54 20.75 8.23
N VAL A 150 -7.24 19.99 7.16
CA VAL A 150 -7.68 20.35 5.81
C VAL A 150 -9.21 20.29 5.69
N TRP A 151 -9.85 19.29 6.30
CA TRP A 151 -11.30 19.18 6.31
C TRP A 151 -11.97 20.39 6.98
N GLU A 152 -11.47 20.83 8.14
CA GLU A 152 -12.01 22.01 8.82
C GLU A 152 -11.75 23.30 8.04
N ALA A 153 -10.64 23.37 7.29
CA ALA A 153 -10.33 24.50 6.41
C ALA A 153 -11.05 24.46 5.04
N ARG A 154 -11.92 23.48 4.76
CA ARG A 154 -12.52 23.27 3.42
C ARG A 154 -13.24 24.49 2.84
N GLU A 155 -13.87 25.32 3.67
CA GLU A 155 -14.56 26.53 3.21
C GLU A 155 -13.58 27.60 2.71
N LEU A 156 -12.41 27.71 3.36
CA LEU A 156 -11.33 28.56 2.91
C LEU A 156 -10.73 28.05 1.60
N PHE A 157 -10.50 26.74 1.49
CA PHE A 157 -10.09 26.12 0.24
C PHE A 157 -11.10 26.44 -0.88
N GLN A 158 -12.40 26.32 -0.60
CA GLN A 158 -13.45 26.56 -1.60
C GLN A 158 -13.47 28.02 -2.08
N ALA A 159 -13.12 28.96 -1.20
CA ALA A 159 -13.07 30.39 -1.51
C ALA A 159 -11.81 30.79 -2.30
N GLU A 160 -10.68 30.13 -2.07
CA GLU A 160 -9.39 30.54 -2.65
C GLU A 160 -8.98 29.75 -3.90
N LEU A 161 -9.46 28.51 -4.06
CA LEU A 161 -9.04 27.65 -5.15
C LEU A 161 -9.79 27.93 -6.44
N LYS A 162 -9.05 27.87 -7.55
CA LYS A 162 -9.59 28.10 -8.92
C LYS A 162 -10.29 26.87 -9.51
N VAL A 163 -10.20 25.73 -8.83
CA VAL A 163 -10.82 24.46 -9.23
C VAL A 163 -11.90 24.07 -8.23
N PRO A 164 -12.97 23.39 -8.66
CA PRO A 164 -14.01 22.89 -7.76
C PRO A 164 -13.46 21.93 -6.70
N LEU A 165 -14.04 21.94 -5.49
CA LEU A 165 -13.71 20.96 -4.45
C LEU A 165 -14.74 19.86 -4.36
N HIS A 166 -14.23 18.63 -4.23
CA HIS A 166 -15.03 17.43 -4.08
C HIS A 166 -14.57 16.67 -2.84
N PHE A 167 -14.87 17.25 -1.69
CA PHE A 167 -14.49 16.72 -0.39
C PHE A 167 -15.61 15.83 0.16
N GLN A 168 -15.25 14.65 0.62
CA GLN A 168 -16.20 13.67 1.14
C GLN A 168 -15.72 13.05 2.45
N GLU A 169 -16.67 12.81 3.35
CA GLU A 169 -16.41 12.06 4.57
C GLU A 169 -16.22 10.57 4.29
N GLY A 170 -15.34 9.91 5.04
CA GLY A 170 -15.22 8.46 5.03
C GLY A 170 -16.42 7.75 5.67
N GLY A 171 -16.39 6.42 5.68
CA GLY A 171 -17.54 5.60 6.11
C GLY A 171 -18.60 5.40 5.03
N VAL A 172 -18.24 5.70 3.79
CA VAL A 172 -19.07 5.59 2.59
C VAL A 172 -18.78 4.29 1.83
N SER A 173 -19.64 3.96 0.87
CA SER A 173 -19.44 2.79 0.01
C SER A 173 -18.16 2.92 -0.84
N ARG A 174 -17.72 1.80 -1.42
CA ARG A 174 -16.54 1.76 -2.31
C ARG A 174 -16.69 2.70 -3.51
N ASP A 175 -17.86 2.69 -4.13
CA ASP A 175 -18.11 3.49 -5.33
C ASP A 175 -18.12 4.99 -5.00
N GLU A 176 -18.78 5.36 -3.90
CA GLU A 176 -18.76 6.74 -3.39
C GLU A 176 -17.34 7.18 -3.04
N ARG A 177 -16.58 6.35 -2.33
CA ARG A 177 -15.19 6.60 -1.99
C ARG A 177 -14.32 6.86 -3.23
N ASN A 178 -14.57 6.14 -4.31
CA ASN A 178 -13.79 6.24 -5.54
C ASN A 178 -14.13 7.50 -6.36
N ASN A 179 -15.20 8.24 -6.03
CA ASN A 179 -15.54 9.49 -6.73
C ASN A 179 -14.45 10.55 -6.64
N GLN A 180 -13.64 10.55 -5.56
CA GLN A 180 -12.49 11.46 -5.43
C GLN A 180 -11.45 11.32 -6.55
N PHE A 181 -11.47 10.19 -7.28
CA PHE A 181 -10.53 9.91 -8.36
C PHE A 181 -11.05 10.35 -9.75
N ARG A 182 -12.29 10.87 -9.83
CA ARG A 182 -12.86 11.43 -11.06
C ARG A 182 -12.33 12.84 -11.38
N HIS A 183 -11.45 13.38 -10.55
CA HIS A 183 -10.93 14.75 -10.68
C HIS A 183 -9.47 14.77 -11.12
N HIS A 184 -9.05 15.84 -11.81
CA HIS A 184 -7.65 16.07 -12.21
C HIS A 184 -6.68 15.93 -11.04
N PHE A 185 -7.05 16.48 -9.88
CA PHE A 185 -6.24 16.46 -8.68
C PHE A 185 -6.94 15.68 -7.57
N VAL A 186 -6.15 15.03 -6.71
CA VAL A 186 -6.66 14.39 -5.49
C VAL A 186 -5.68 14.62 -4.35
N LEU A 187 -6.19 15.02 -3.18
CA LEU A 187 -5.39 15.19 -1.99
C LEU A 187 -5.15 13.84 -1.32
N VAL A 188 -3.89 13.41 -1.29
CA VAL A 188 -3.46 12.11 -0.77
C VAL A 188 -2.56 12.32 0.42
N ILE A 189 -3.14 12.17 1.61
CA ILE A 189 -2.43 12.27 2.88
C ILE A 189 -2.43 10.89 3.54
N GLU A 190 -1.24 10.32 3.72
CA GLU A 190 -1.05 9.03 4.36
C GLU A 190 -1.38 9.06 5.86
N ASN A 191 -1.31 7.91 6.54
CA ASN A 191 -1.47 7.88 8.00
C ASN A 191 -0.27 8.51 8.72
N SER A 192 0.92 8.28 8.17
CA SER A 192 2.22 8.67 8.70
C SER A 192 3.17 9.03 7.55
N ARG A 193 4.29 9.67 7.89
CA ARG A 193 5.33 10.09 6.94
C ARG A 193 6.63 9.36 7.24
N HIS A 194 7.04 8.43 6.36
CA HIS A 194 8.25 7.63 6.51
C HIS A 194 8.88 7.36 5.13
N ALA A 195 10.17 7.04 5.09
CA ALA A 195 10.76 6.52 3.85
C ALA A 195 10.13 5.18 3.47
N ASN A 196 10.01 4.93 2.17
CA ASN A 196 9.43 3.73 1.56
C ASN A 196 7.96 3.44 1.93
N TYR A 197 7.27 4.37 2.60
CA TYR A 197 5.90 4.17 3.08
C TYR A 197 4.88 4.96 2.26
N PHE A 198 4.17 4.25 1.41
CA PHE A 198 2.95 4.70 0.75
C PHE A 198 1.91 3.58 0.79
N THR A 199 0.65 3.90 0.54
CA THR A 199 -0.46 2.94 0.66
C THR A 199 -1.33 2.90 -0.60
N GLU A 200 -2.46 2.20 -0.52
CA GLU A 200 -3.46 2.14 -1.59
C GLU A 200 -3.94 3.52 -2.03
N LYS A 201 -3.93 4.52 -1.12
CA LYS A 201 -4.43 5.87 -1.41
C LYS A 201 -3.66 6.53 -2.55
N LEU A 202 -2.33 6.44 -2.50
CA LEU A 202 -1.48 6.93 -3.58
C LEU A 202 -1.64 6.07 -4.82
N LEU A 203 -1.57 4.75 -4.67
CA LEU A 203 -1.63 3.84 -5.83
C LEU A 203 -2.94 3.99 -6.62
N ASP A 204 -4.09 4.09 -5.95
CA ASP A 204 -5.38 4.30 -6.59
C ASP A 204 -5.42 5.67 -7.31
N ALA A 205 -4.85 6.72 -6.72
CA ALA A 205 -4.76 8.03 -7.36
C ALA A 205 -3.93 7.97 -8.65
N LEU A 206 -2.80 7.28 -8.63
CA LEU A 206 -1.94 7.12 -9.81
C LEU A 206 -2.59 6.23 -10.88
N LEU A 207 -3.22 5.13 -10.49
CA LEU A 207 -3.94 4.23 -11.40
C LEU A 207 -5.18 4.89 -12.03
N ALA A 208 -5.76 5.86 -11.33
CA ALA A 208 -6.83 6.71 -11.84
C ALA A 208 -6.33 7.93 -12.63
N ARG A 209 -5.01 8.07 -12.88
CA ARG A 209 -4.41 9.22 -13.57
C ARG A 209 -4.72 10.57 -12.91
N CYS A 210 -4.88 10.62 -11.59
CA CYS A 210 -4.88 11.90 -10.89
C CYS A 210 -3.46 12.45 -10.81
N VAL A 211 -3.34 13.77 -10.61
CA VAL A 211 -2.15 14.41 -10.04
C VAL A 211 -2.35 14.47 -8.51
N PRO A 212 -1.64 13.66 -7.73
CA PRO A 212 -1.72 13.71 -6.27
C PRO A 212 -1.13 15.01 -5.72
N VAL A 213 -1.85 15.66 -4.80
CA VAL A 213 -1.24 16.56 -3.81
C VAL A 213 -0.88 15.67 -2.62
N TYR A 214 0.40 15.38 -2.42
CA TYR A 214 0.85 14.20 -1.69
C TYR A 214 1.66 14.51 -0.42
N TRP A 215 1.29 13.85 0.68
CA TRP A 215 2.05 13.82 1.95
C TRP A 215 2.14 12.38 2.48
N GLY A 216 3.35 11.84 2.63
CA GLY A 216 3.56 10.45 3.07
C GLY A 216 5.01 9.96 2.89
N CYS A 217 5.30 9.26 1.80
CA CYS A 217 6.62 8.70 1.55
C CYS A 217 7.67 9.81 1.36
N SER A 218 8.70 9.84 2.21
CA SER A 218 9.71 10.91 2.20
C SER A 218 10.63 10.87 0.98
N ASN A 219 10.85 9.69 0.42
CA ASN A 219 11.67 9.39 -0.74
C ASN A 219 10.82 8.87 -1.91
N ILE A 220 9.60 9.42 -2.10
CA ILE A 220 8.68 8.94 -3.13
C ILE A 220 9.26 8.99 -4.56
N ALA A 221 10.24 9.87 -4.79
CA ALA A 221 10.95 9.99 -6.07
C ALA A 221 11.76 8.74 -6.45
N ASP A 222 12.05 7.85 -5.49
CA ASP A 222 12.71 6.56 -5.76
C ASP A 222 11.74 5.54 -6.39
N PHE A 223 10.44 5.77 -6.26
CA PHE A 223 9.38 4.86 -6.69
C PHE A 223 8.56 5.38 -7.87
N PHE A 224 8.37 6.69 -7.94
CA PHE A 224 7.48 7.35 -8.88
C PHE A 224 8.10 8.63 -9.44
N GLU A 225 7.60 9.05 -10.60
CA GLU A 225 7.94 10.32 -11.22
C GLU A 225 7.39 11.49 -10.39
N ALA A 226 8.28 12.16 -9.67
CA ALA A 226 7.94 13.26 -8.76
C ALA A 226 7.26 14.43 -9.48
N SER A 227 7.59 14.70 -10.75
CA SER A 227 6.95 15.76 -11.54
C SER A 227 5.46 15.51 -11.81
N GLY A 228 4.97 14.27 -11.64
CA GLY A 228 3.56 13.91 -11.75
C GLY A 228 2.76 14.17 -10.46
N MET A 229 3.41 14.69 -9.42
CA MET A 229 2.83 14.94 -8.10
C MET A 229 3.13 16.37 -7.63
N ILE A 230 2.35 16.84 -6.67
CA ILE A 230 2.61 18.05 -5.89
C ILE A 230 2.98 17.60 -4.49
N LEU A 231 4.26 17.65 -4.16
CA LEU A 231 4.79 17.09 -2.91
C LEU A 231 4.75 18.10 -1.76
N LEU A 232 4.19 17.68 -0.63
CA LEU A 232 4.09 18.48 0.59
C LEU A 232 5.30 18.26 1.51
N GLY A 233 5.65 19.29 2.27
CA GLY A 233 6.75 19.27 3.23
C GLY A 233 6.45 18.39 4.47
N PRO A 234 7.48 18.05 5.27
CA PRO A 234 7.31 17.21 6.45
C PRO A 234 6.35 17.80 7.48
N ASP A 235 6.42 19.12 7.69
CA ASP A 235 5.66 19.84 8.71
C ASP A 235 4.42 20.57 8.14
N SER A 236 3.92 20.14 6.98
CA SER A 236 2.76 20.77 6.36
C SER A 236 1.50 20.68 7.24
N GLY A 237 0.89 21.84 7.50
CA GLY A 237 -0.47 21.98 8.01
C GLY A 237 -1.45 22.32 6.88
N SER A 238 -2.70 22.63 7.23
CA SER A 238 -3.73 23.01 6.25
C SER A 238 -3.37 24.24 5.41
N ASN A 239 -2.59 25.19 5.94
CA ASN A 239 -2.16 26.39 5.22
C ASN A 239 -1.15 26.06 4.11
N GLU A 240 -0.15 25.21 4.37
CA GLU A 240 0.80 24.77 3.36
C GLU A 240 0.11 23.93 2.28
N VAL A 241 -0.86 23.10 2.68
CA VAL A 241 -1.68 22.35 1.72
C VAL A 241 -2.50 23.31 0.84
N LEU A 242 -3.09 24.35 1.43
CA LEU A 242 -3.84 25.37 0.69
C LEU A 242 -2.94 26.07 -0.33
N GLU A 243 -1.77 26.54 0.10
CA GLU A 243 -0.80 27.21 -0.75
C GLU A 243 -0.39 26.33 -1.93
N ALA A 244 -0.06 25.06 -1.69
CA ALA A 244 0.25 24.10 -2.75
C ALA A 244 -0.92 23.92 -3.74
N CYS A 245 -2.17 24.08 -3.27
CA CYS A 245 -3.36 23.96 -4.09
C CYS A 245 -3.74 25.24 -4.87
N ARG A 246 -3.26 26.44 -4.47
CA ARG A 246 -3.68 27.72 -5.09
C ARG A 246 -3.42 27.81 -6.58
N HIS A 247 -2.43 27.06 -7.07
CA HIS A 247 -2.03 27.05 -8.47
C HIS A 247 -2.70 25.96 -9.31
N LEU A 248 -3.52 25.09 -8.69
CA LEU A 248 -4.22 24.03 -9.42
C LEU A 248 -5.06 24.62 -10.54
N SER A 249 -4.89 24.06 -11.73
CA SER A 249 -5.62 24.43 -12.92
C SER A 249 -5.60 23.26 -13.91
N GLU A 250 -6.48 23.30 -14.90
CA GLU A 250 -6.44 22.32 -16.00
C GLU A 250 -5.12 22.37 -16.77
N GLY A 251 -4.54 23.56 -16.94
CA GLY A 251 -3.21 23.73 -17.54
C GLY A 251 -2.10 23.00 -16.75
N GLU A 252 -2.12 23.11 -15.42
CA GLU A 252 -1.17 22.38 -14.55
C GLU A 252 -1.32 20.86 -14.66
N TYR A 253 -2.56 20.36 -14.77
CA TYR A 253 -2.79 18.93 -14.96
C TYR A 253 -2.21 18.45 -16.29
N HIS A 254 -2.51 19.16 -17.38
CA HIS A 254 -2.02 18.80 -18.71
C HIS A 254 -0.50 18.95 -18.85
N ALA A 255 0.11 19.93 -18.19
CA ALA A 255 1.57 20.09 -18.16
C ALA A 255 2.28 18.88 -17.51
N ARG A 256 1.57 18.12 -16.66
CA ARG A 256 2.07 16.92 -15.97
C ARG A 256 1.68 15.62 -16.67
N ARG A 257 1.00 15.65 -17.82
CA ARG A 257 0.40 14.47 -18.46
C ARG A 257 1.39 13.32 -18.66
N ASP A 258 2.59 13.62 -19.15
CA ASP A 258 3.61 12.59 -19.40
C ASP A 258 4.05 11.92 -18.09
N ALA A 259 4.17 12.70 -17.02
CA ALA A 259 4.51 12.19 -15.70
C ALA A 259 3.36 11.40 -15.05
N VAL A 260 2.11 11.83 -15.29
CA VAL A 260 0.90 11.10 -14.86
C VAL A 260 0.83 9.73 -15.53
N GLU A 261 1.08 9.63 -16.84
CA GLU A 261 1.10 8.33 -17.53
C GLU A 261 2.28 7.45 -17.08
N ARG A 262 3.47 8.03 -16.84
CA ARG A 262 4.59 7.28 -16.24
C ARG A 262 4.21 6.72 -14.88
N ASN A 263 3.56 7.51 -14.02
CA ASN A 263 3.13 7.06 -12.71
C ASN A 263 2.02 6.03 -12.76
N PHE A 264 1.11 6.13 -13.73
CA PHE A 264 0.11 5.10 -14.01
C PHE A 264 0.81 3.76 -14.30
N GLU A 265 1.80 3.73 -15.19
CA GLU A 265 2.56 2.51 -15.52
C GLU A 265 3.35 1.96 -14.32
N LEU A 266 4.02 2.82 -13.56
CA LEU A 266 4.78 2.42 -12.36
C LEU A 266 3.86 1.82 -11.29
N ALA A 267 2.68 2.41 -11.08
CA ALA A 267 1.72 1.95 -10.07
C ALA A 267 1.16 0.55 -10.37
N GLN A 268 1.11 0.14 -11.65
CA GLN A 268 0.66 -1.22 -12.03
C GLN A 268 1.52 -2.32 -11.42
N ARG A 269 2.80 -2.05 -11.11
CA ARG A 269 3.71 -3.03 -10.48
C ARG A 269 3.29 -3.45 -9.08
N TYR A 270 2.45 -2.63 -8.44
CA TYR A 270 1.87 -2.91 -7.12
C TYR A 270 0.47 -3.51 -7.21
N ALA A 271 -0.14 -3.50 -8.41
CA ALA A 271 -1.42 -4.13 -8.66
C ALA A 271 -1.25 -5.65 -8.85
N GLY A 272 -2.34 -6.39 -8.62
CA GLY A 272 -2.37 -7.85 -8.77
C GLY A 272 -2.23 -8.59 -7.43
N ASP A 273 -1.81 -9.85 -7.52
CA ASP A 273 -1.78 -10.77 -6.38
C ASP A 273 -0.71 -10.38 -5.36
N PHE A 274 -1.15 -9.91 -4.19
CA PHE A 274 -0.28 -9.59 -3.05
C PHE A 274 0.58 -10.78 -2.63
N GLY A 275 0.02 -11.99 -2.67
CA GLY A 275 0.72 -13.22 -2.31
C GLY A 275 1.82 -13.58 -3.27
N LEU A 276 1.64 -13.33 -4.57
CA LEU A 276 2.70 -13.48 -5.56
C LEU A 276 3.87 -12.53 -5.28
N ARG A 277 3.59 -11.27 -4.91
CA ARG A 277 4.66 -10.30 -4.56
C ARG A 277 5.41 -10.72 -3.29
N VAL A 278 4.69 -11.19 -2.27
CA VAL A 278 5.29 -11.75 -1.05
C VAL A 278 6.15 -12.95 -1.39
N GLN A 279 5.66 -13.87 -2.23
CA GLN A 279 6.41 -15.03 -2.68
C GLN A 279 7.73 -14.61 -3.34
N GLN A 280 7.68 -13.71 -4.33
CA GLN A 280 8.86 -13.24 -5.03
C GLN A 280 9.89 -12.61 -4.09
N ALA A 281 9.42 -11.86 -3.08
CA ALA A 281 10.28 -11.29 -2.05
C ALA A 281 10.94 -12.38 -1.18
N ILE A 282 10.21 -13.42 -0.80
CA ILE A 282 10.75 -14.57 -0.05
C ILE A 282 11.78 -15.33 -0.90
N ASP A 283 11.45 -15.67 -2.16
CA ASP A 283 12.34 -16.40 -3.06
C ASP A 283 13.65 -15.60 -3.27
N THR A 284 13.54 -14.28 -3.47
CA THR A 284 14.70 -13.39 -3.57
C THR A 284 15.55 -13.40 -2.30
N ALA A 285 14.92 -13.32 -1.12
CA ALA A 285 15.62 -13.28 0.16
C ALA A 285 16.36 -14.59 0.46
N VAL A 286 15.70 -15.73 0.23
CA VAL A 286 16.19 -17.06 0.59
C VAL A 286 17.25 -17.57 -0.38
N CYS A 287 17.21 -17.13 -1.64
CA CYS A 287 18.21 -17.50 -2.65
C CYS A 287 19.50 -16.66 -2.58
N ARG A 288 19.59 -15.63 -1.74
CA ARG A 288 20.84 -14.86 -1.54
C ARG A 288 21.89 -15.68 -0.78
N GLU A 289 23.15 -15.59 -1.22
CA GLU A 289 24.27 -16.21 -0.52
C GLU A 289 24.33 -15.73 0.94
N GLY A 290 24.45 -16.66 1.88
CA GLY A 290 24.58 -16.35 3.31
C GLY A 290 23.28 -16.30 4.12
N PHE A 291 22.11 -16.63 3.52
CA PHE A 291 20.89 -16.87 4.29
C PHE A 291 21.09 -18.07 5.23
N VAL A 292 20.98 -17.83 6.54
CA VAL A 292 21.08 -18.89 7.56
C VAL A 292 19.89 -18.75 8.49
N ARG A 293 19.11 -19.82 8.64
CA ARG A 293 17.96 -19.85 9.56
C ARG A 293 18.40 -19.60 10.99
N GLY A 294 17.62 -18.81 11.71
CA GLY A 294 17.94 -18.34 13.05
C GLY A 294 17.17 -17.05 13.32
N THR A 295 16.62 -16.91 14.53
CA THR A 295 15.85 -15.73 14.94
C THR A 295 16.61 -14.46 14.63
N THR A 296 15.94 -13.42 14.13
CA THR A 296 16.46 -12.05 13.95
C THR A 296 17.54 -11.67 14.98
N LEU A 297 18.80 -11.90 14.60
CA LEU A 297 19.98 -11.42 15.32
C LEU A 297 20.21 -9.98 14.87
N ALA A 298 20.62 -9.10 15.80
CA ALA A 298 21.09 -7.78 15.40
C ALA A 298 22.32 -7.96 14.51
N ALA A 299 22.48 -7.11 13.49
CA ALA A 299 23.66 -7.13 12.62
C ALA A 299 24.99 -7.02 13.41
N SER A 300 24.94 -6.53 14.65
CA SER A 300 26.06 -6.38 15.58
C SER A 300 26.43 -7.64 16.38
N ASP A 301 25.66 -8.73 16.28
CA ASP A 301 25.89 -9.96 17.08
C ASP A 301 26.75 -11.01 16.33
N VAL A 302 27.58 -10.58 15.36
CA VAL A 302 28.57 -11.40 14.63
C VAL A 302 29.94 -10.73 14.66
#